data_AF-A0A3B8ZM94-F1
#
_entry.id   AF-A0A3B8ZM94-F1
#
_cell.length_a   1.000
_cell.length_b   1.000
_cell.length_c   1.000
_cell.angle_alpha   90.00
_cell.angle_beta   90.00
_cell.angle_gamma   90.00
#
_symmetry.space_group_name_H-M   'P 1'
#
loop_
_entity.id
_entity.type
_entity.pdbx_description
1 polymer ?
#
loop_
_entity_poly.entity_id
_entity_poly.type
_entity_poly.pdbx_seq_one_letter_code
_entity_poly.pdbx_strand_id
1 'polypeptide(L)'
;MVWAFVDVLRNTDYGAGVPDDRIALAELYSLDQFYESRGLFFDGIFDNRITVFEALSLIGRAGRATPVLVGGQITLVRDLQRTLPVSLFSMRNIRKGSFSVNYLVQTEDSSNAAEVEYLDESNFKPKKIFVIQPGTTGNRPLSLKLFGVTNFAQADSEARYLVATNQYRRRQVSFTTEMDGFICRYGDLILVSHEMTQWGVSGEVIDFDLASKRLTLSEPVTVVPGSVIELALQDGSVVGPFEVNPGVDEFNVVVPSLTVEPYTGGVAERTRFVFGNSATFRQMAKITALQPRGIDSVEVRAVIEDNRVYSFANDAAVVAIEQGPAKFAPDEAALTYESASASQRSQYAFYARTNGRMSNEDSGYSYGSP
;
A
#
# COMPACT_ATOMS: atom_id res chain seq x y z
N MET A 1 -9.51 -8.11 15.80
CA MET A 1 -9.49 -6.69 15.36
C MET A 1 -10.84 -6.24 14.79
N VAL A 2 -11.45 -7.00 13.87
CA VAL A 2 -12.78 -6.67 13.32
C VAL A 2 -13.85 -6.61 14.41
N TRP A 3 -13.78 -7.48 15.40
CA TRP A 3 -14.67 -7.43 16.57
C TRP A 3 -14.65 -6.07 17.29
N ALA A 4 -13.46 -5.52 17.57
CA ALA A 4 -13.33 -4.20 18.18
C ALA A 4 -13.89 -3.09 17.27
N PHE A 5 -13.67 -3.21 15.95
CA PHE A 5 -14.23 -2.28 14.97
C PHE A 5 -15.78 -2.29 14.97
N VAL A 6 -16.38 -3.48 14.95
CA VAL A 6 -17.84 -3.65 14.97
C VAL A 6 -18.43 -3.23 16.31
N ASP A 7 -17.75 -3.48 17.42
CA ASP A 7 -18.18 -3.05 18.76
C ASP A 7 -18.28 -1.52 18.86
N VAL A 8 -17.25 -0.80 18.41
CA VAL A 8 -17.27 0.68 18.35
C VAL A 8 -18.42 1.21 17.49
N LEU A 9 -18.82 0.50 16.43
CA LEU A 9 -19.95 0.88 15.59
C LEU A 9 -21.31 0.59 16.25
N ARG A 10 -21.46 -0.60 16.84
CA ARG A 10 -22.74 -1.09 17.38
C ARG A 10 -23.07 -0.54 18.76
N ASN A 11 -22.07 -0.31 19.60
CA ASN A 11 -22.29 0.04 21.00
C ASN A 11 -23.02 1.40 21.12
N THR A 12 -24.07 1.46 21.94
CA THR A 12 -24.88 2.67 22.14
C THR A 12 -24.38 3.57 23.26
N ASP A 13 -23.52 3.07 24.15
CA ASP A 13 -23.06 3.78 25.34
C ASP A 13 -21.79 4.57 25.06
N TYR A 14 -20.82 3.97 24.38
CA TYR A 14 -19.54 4.59 24.01
C TYR A 14 -19.26 4.59 22.51
N GLY A 15 -20.09 3.92 21.71
CA GLY A 15 -19.94 3.80 20.27
C GLY A 15 -20.89 4.71 19.49
N ALA A 16 -21.11 4.37 18.21
CA ALA A 16 -21.99 5.12 17.33
C ALA A 16 -23.45 4.66 17.31
N GLY A 17 -23.78 3.53 17.93
CA GLY A 17 -25.14 2.96 17.90
C GLY A 17 -25.68 2.71 16.49
N VAL A 18 -24.80 2.35 15.54
CA VAL A 18 -25.15 2.14 14.14
C VAL A 18 -25.88 0.80 13.99
N PRO A 19 -27.05 0.76 13.33
CA PRO A 19 -27.77 -0.49 13.10
C PRO A 19 -27.01 -1.40 12.12
N ASP A 20 -27.26 -2.71 12.23
CA ASP A 20 -26.53 -3.74 11.49
C ASP A 20 -26.62 -3.63 9.96
N ASP A 21 -27.73 -3.10 9.44
CA ASP A 21 -27.96 -2.87 8.01
C ASP A 21 -27.03 -1.82 7.40
N ARG A 22 -26.45 -0.96 8.26
CA ARG A 22 -25.49 0.09 7.92
C ARG A 22 -24.03 -0.35 8.14
N ILE A 23 -23.80 -1.62 8.47
CA ILE A 23 -22.48 -2.21 8.68
C ILE A 23 -22.31 -3.35 7.68
N ALA A 24 -21.19 -3.39 6.96
CA ALA A 24 -20.90 -4.46 6.00
C ALA A 24 -20.44 -5.75 6.71
N LEU A 25 -21.31 -6.37 7.50
CA LEU A 25 -20.98 -7.49 8.39
C LEU A 25 -20.37 -8.70 7.66
N ALA A 26 -20.84 -9.01 6.46
CA ALA A 26 -20.33 -10.12 5.66
C ALA A 26 -18.87 -9.89 5.21
N GLU A 27 -18.56 -8.70 4.69
CA GLU A 27 -17.20 -8.33 4.28
C GLU A 27 -16.25 -8.30 5.49
N LEU A 28 -16.72 -7.74 6.61
CA LEU A 28 -15.98 -7.69 7.87
C LEU A 28 -15.69 -9.09 8.42
N TYR A 29 -16.65 -10.02 8.34
CA TYR A 29 -16.44 -11.41 8.79
C TYR A 29 -15.37 -12.13 7.96
N SER A 30 -15.38 -11.99 6.63
CA SER A 30 -14.31 -12.55 5.78
C SER A 30 -12.94 -11.95 6.11
N LEU A 31 -12.91 -10.66 6.45
CA LEU A 31 -11.70 -9.99 6.86
C LEU A 31 -11.21 -10.48 8.25
N ASP A 32 -12.11 -10.79 9.17
CA ASP A 32 -11.77 -11.35 10.49
C ASP A 32 -11.11 -12.72 10.36
N GLN A 33 -11.67 -13.61 9.53
CA GLN A 33 -11.07 -14.92 9.23
C GLN A 33 -9.64 -14.78 8.67
N PHE A 34 -9.41 -13.77 7.83
CA PHE A 34 -8.07 -13.48 7.32
C PHE A 34 -7.12 -13.05 8.45
N TYR A 35 -7.55 -12.15 9.34
CA TYR A 35 -6.72 -11.71 10.47
C TYR A 35 -6.43 -12.86 11.45
N GLU A 36 -7.43 -13.68 11.75
CA GLU A 36 -7.30 -14.86 12.61
C GLU A 36 -6.31 -15.87 12.03
N SER A 37 -6.40 -16.16 10.72
CA SER A 37 -5.47 -17.06 10.04
C SER A 37 -4.00 -16.62 10.08
N ARG A 38 -3.76 -15.32 10.31
CA ARG A 38 -2.42 -14.73 10.43
C ARG A 38 -2.02 -14.35 11.85
N GLY A 39 -2.87 -14.62 12.85
CA GLY A 39 -2.62 -14.24 14.24
C GLY A 39 -2.47 -12.72 14.44
N LEU A 40 -3.22 -11.93 13.67
CA LEU A 40 -3.21 -10.46 13.75
C LEU A 40 -4.33 -9.99 14.69
N PHE A 41 -3.93 -9.40 15.82
CA PHE A 41 -4.85 -9.00 16.87
C PHE A 41 -4.80 -7.49 17.13
N PHE A 42 -5.75 -7.03 17.95
CA PHE A 42 -5.83 -5.65 18.39
C PHE A 42 -6.25 -5.62 19.85
N ASP A 43 -5.33 -5.18 20.70
CA ASP A 43 -5.46 -5.13 22.16
C ASP A 43 -5.25 -3.67 22.63
N GLY A 44 -6.05 -2.75 22.11
CA GLY A 44 -6.00 -1.33 22.46
C GLY A 44 -6.97 -0.96 23.57
N ILE A 45 -6.56 -0.08 24.49
CA ILE A 45 -7.42 0.54 25.49
C ILE A 45 -7.58 2.03 25.16
N PHE A 46 -8.80 2.47 24.90
CA PHE A 46 -9.11 3.87 24.69
C PHE A 46 -9.33 4.56 26.04
N ASP A 47 -8.36 5.37 26.46
CA ASP A 47 -8.36 6.13 27.72
C ASP A 47 -8.84 7.58 27.54
N ASN A 48 -8.79 8.09 26.32
CA ASN A 48 -9.14 9.45 25.95
C ASN A 48 -10.41 9.49 25.10
N ARG A 49 -11.16 10.60 25.22
CA ARG A 49 -12.32 10.86 24.37
C ARG A 49 -11.86 11.23 22.97
N ILE A 50 -12.13 10.34 22.01
CA ILE A 50 -11.87 10.52 20.59
C ILE A 50 -13.16 10.36 19.78
N THR A 51 -13.15 10.79 18.52
CA THR A 51 -14.30 10.56 17.64
C THR A 51 -14.36 9.09 17.21
N VAL A 52 -15.57 8.62 16.87
CA VAL A 52 -15.77 7.25 16.37
C VAL A 52 -14.87 6.96 15.17
N PHE A 53 -14.79 7.88 14.19
CA PHE A 53 -13.99 7.66 13.00
C PHE A 53 -12.48 7.61 13.28
N GLU A 54 -11.99 8.38 14.26
CA GLU A 54 -10.61 8.27 14.75
C GLU A 54 -10.35 6.92 15.40
N ALA A 55 -11.27 6.43 16.25
CA ALA A 55 -11.18 5.11 16.86
C ALA A 55 -11.12 3.99 15.80
N LEU A 56 -12.01 4.04 14.81
CA LEU A 56 -12.02 3.09 13.68
C LEU A 56 -10.73 3.16 12.86
N SER A 57 -10.18 4.35 12.66
CA SER A 57 -8.92 4.55 11.95
C SER A 57 -7.73 3.99 12.73
N LEU A 58 -7.71 4.14 14.06
CA LEU A 58 -6.69 3.57 14.94
C LEU A 58 -6.74 2.04 14.93
N ILE A 59 -7.94 1.45 15.04
CA ILE A 59 -8.14 0.01 14.95
C ILE A 59 -7.69 -0.50 13.57
N GLY A 60 -8.14 0.14 12.49
CA GLY A 60 -7.78 -0.25 11.13
C GLY A 60 -6.27 -0.19 10.88
N ARG A 61 -5.58 0.83 11.41
CA ARG A 61 -4.14 1.02 11.24
C ARG A 61 -3.32 -0.14 11.80
N ALA A 62 -3.76 -0.78 12.89
CA ALA A 62 -3.09 -1.94 13.47
C ALA A 62 -3.01 -3.14 12.50
N GLY A 63 -3.90 -3.20 11.51
CA GLY A 63 -3.90 -4.24 10.47
C GLY A 63 -4.03 -3.68 9.06
N ARG A 64 -3.29 -2.62 8.71
CA ARG A 64 -3.19 -2.04 7.34
C ARG A 64 -4.52 -1.80 6.67
N ALA A 65 -5.51 -1.39 7.43
CA ALA A 65 -6.85 -1.19 6.90
C ALA A 65 -7.37 0.21 7.18
N THR A 66 -8.18 0.68 6.25
CA THR A 66 -8.77 2.01 6.29
C THR A 66 -10.29 1.86 6.41
N PRO A 67 -10.94 2.49 7.39
CA PRO A 67 -12.41 2.57 7.43
C PRO A 67 -12.91 3.35 6.23
N VAL A 68 -13.89 2.80 5.52
CA VAL A 68 -14.51 3.44 4.36
C VAL A 68 -16.03 3.29 4.41
N LEU A 69 -16.72 4.28 3.82
CA LEU A 69 -18.16 4.25 3.64
C LEU A 69 -18.47 3.88 2.19
N VAL A 70 -19.11 2.74 1.97
CA VAL A 70 -19.45 2.23 0.64
C VAL A 70 -20.96 1.97 0.60
N GLY A 71 -21.69 2.62 -0.30
CA GLY A 71 -23.13 2.40 -0.45
C GLY A 71 -23.96 2.68 0.81
N GLY A 72 -23.47 3.57 1.70
CA GLY A 72 -24.10 3.83 2.99
C GLY A 72 -23.77 2.81 4.09
N GLN A 73 -23.00 1.77 3.79
CA GLN A 73 -22.48 0.83 4.78
C GLN A 73 -21.05 1.18 5.17
N ILE A 74 -20.73 1.03 6.46
CA ILE A 74 -19.37 1.20 6.96
C ILE A 74 -18.67 -0.16 6.85
N THR A 75 -17.49 -0.17 6.21
CA THR A 75 -16.64 -1.34 6.04
C THR A 75 -15.17 -0.98 6.31
N LEU A 76 -14.33 -1.99 6.38
CA LEU A 76 -12.89 -1.87 6.62
C LEU A 76 -12.15 -2.48 5.43
N VAL A 77 -11.37 -1.67 4.71
CA VAL A 77 -10.62 -2.15 3.54
C VAL A 77 -9.14 -2.26 3.89
N ARG A 78 -8.63 -3.49 3.88
CA ARG A 78 -7.20 -3.78 4.07
C ARG A 78 -6.43 -3.64 2.77
N ASP A 79 -5.23 -3.07 2.86
CA ASP A 79 -4.27 -3.13 1.76
C ASP A 79 -3.69 -4.56 1.62
N LEU A 80 -4.08 -5.21 0.53
CA LEU A 80 -3.67 -6.57 0.18
C LEU A 80 -3.15 -6.60 -1.26
N GLN A 81 -2.22 -7.51 -1.52
CA GLN A 81 -1.80 -7.79 -2.89
C GLN A 81 -2.99 -8.31 -3.68
N ARG A 82 -3.29 -7.67 -4.79
CA ARG A 82 -4.28 -8.10 -5.76
C ARG A 82 -3.58 -8.34 -7.09
N THR A 83 -4.00 -9.37 -7.81
CA THR A 83 -3.44 -9.72 -9.13
C THR A 83 -4.40 -9.38 -10.26
N LEU A 84 -5.70 -9.35 -9.95
CA LEU A 84 -6.75 -9.07 -10.92
C LEU A 84 -7.22 -7.62 -10.76
N PRO A 85 -7.10 -6.80 -11.83
CA PRO A 85 -7.64 -5.45 -11.83
C PRO A 85 -9.16 -5.47 -12.00
N VAL A 86 -9.83 -4.50 -11.38
CA VAL A 86 -11.29 -4.33 -11.43
C VAL A 86 -11.73 -3.62 -12.70
N SER A 87 -10.94 -2.64 -13.18
CA SER A 87 -11.27 -1.84 -14.35
C SER A 87 -10.01 -1.30 -15.05
N LEU A 88 -10.18 -0.92 -16.31
CA LEU A 88 -9.17 -0.34 -17.20
C LEU A 88 -9.51 1.12 -17.51
N PHE A 89 -8.56 2.01 -17.21
CA PHE A 89 -8.63 3.42 -17.56
C PHE A 89 -7.65 3.73 -18.68
N SER A 90 -8.17 4.20 -19.80
CA SER A 90 -7.45 4.60 -20.99
C SER A 90 -7.76 6.04 -21.38
N MET A 91 -7.14 6.54 -22.45
CA MET A 91 -7.51 7.86 -23.00
C MET A 91 -9.00 7.98 -23.37
N ARG A 92 -9.70 6.86 -23.55
CA ARG A 92 -11.11 6.84 -23.92
C ARG A 92 -12.03 7.27 -22.78
N ASN A 93 -11.77 6.80 -21.55
CA ASN A 93 -12.62 7.06 -20.39
C ASN A 93 -12.00 8.01 -19.36
N ILE A 94 -10.76 8.44 -19.60
CA ILE A 94 -10.15 9.55 -18.86
C ILE A 94 -10.55 10.86 -19.50
N ARG A 95 -11.12 11.76 -18.71
CA ARG A 95 -11.50 13.10 -19.17
C ARG A 95 -10.27 13.87 -19.64
N LYS A 96 -10.35 14.43 -20.86
CA LYS A 96 -9.28 15.21 -21.47
C LYS A 96 -8.78 16.32 -20.54
N GLY A 97 -7.46 16.41 -20.37
CA GLY A 97 -6.79 17.42 -19.56
C GLY A 97 -6.83 17.20 -18.06
N SER A 98 -7.40 16.08 -17.57
CA SER A 98 -7.45 15.75 -16.14
C SER A 98 -6.34 14.82 -15.67
N PHE A 99 -5.67 14.12 -16.59
CA PHE A 99 -4.64 13.14 -16.26
C PHE A 99 -3.36 13.81 -15.75
N SER A 100 -2.84 13.33 -14.63
CA SER A 100 -1.58 13.77 -14.04
C SER A 100 -0.87 12.61 -13.36
N VAL A 101 0.46 12.61 -13.47
CA VAL A 101 1.34 11.66 -12.78
C VAL A 101 2.32 12.46 -11.91
N ASN A 102 2.18 12.30 -10.60
CA ASN A 102 3.09 12.90 -9.63
C ASN A 102 4.18 11.90 -9.24
N TYR A 103 5.43 12.30 -9.43
CA TYR A 103 6.61 11.51 -9.09
C TYR A 103 7.21 12.04 -7.79
N LEU A 104 7.11 11.26 -6.72
CA LEU A 104 7.74 11.56 -5.44
C LEU A 104 9.22 11.17 -5.52
N VAL A 105 10.07 12.14 -5.88
CA VAL A 105 11.52 11.95 -5.99
C VAL A 105 12.12 11.76 -4.59
N GLN A 106 13.07 10.83 -4.45
CA GLN A 106 13.83 10.70 -3.20
C GLN A 106 14.75 11.90 -3.07
N THR A 107 14.50 12.73 -2.07
CA THR A 107 15.38 13.83 -1.69
C THR A 107 16.21 13.46 -0.47
N GLU A 108 17.15 14.33 -0.11
CA GLU A 108 17.90 14.24 1.14
C GLU A 108 17.01 14.37 2.38
N ASP A 109 15.75 14.79 2.25
CA ASP A 109 14.79 14.87 3.36
C ASP A 109 13.89 13.63 3.46
N SER A 110 13.92 12.74 2.47
CA SER A 110 13.05 11.55 2.46
C SER A 110 13.42 10.58 3.59
N SER A 111 12.44 10.04 4.30
CA SER A 111 12.72 9.04 5.35
C SER A 111 13.39 7.79 4.76
N ASN A 112 14.40 7.26 5.47
CA ASN A 112 15.17 6.08 5.06
C ASN A 112 15.16 4.95 6.11
N ALA A 113 14.38 5.14 7.18
CA ALA A 113 14.07 4.12 8.16
C ALA A 113 12.65 4.32 8.68
N ALA A 114 12.09 3.30 9.32
CA ALA A 114 10.86 3.39 10.11
C ALA A 114 11.18 3.03 11.56
N GLU A 115 10.78 3.89 12.49
CA GLU A 115 10.80 3.61 13.93
C GLU A 115 9.35 3.37 14.36
N VAL A 116 9.03 2.14 14.74
CA VAL A 116 7.68 1.74 15.12
C VAL A 116 7.60 1.43 16.60
N GLU A 117 6.79 2.17 17.34
CA GLU A 117 6.48 1.95 18.75
C GLU A 117 5.22 1.07 18.89
N TYR A 118 5.33 -0.01 19.66
CA TYR A 118 4.23 -0.94 19.98
C TYR A 118 4.31 -1.33 21.47
N LEU A 119 3.28 -1.99 22.02
CA LEU A 119 3.31 -2.45 23.42
C LEU A 119 3.83 -3.89 23.47
N ASP A 120 4.74 -4.21 24.39
CA ASP A 120 5.21 -5.59 24.56
C ASP A 120 4.16 -6.43 25.30
N GLU A 121 3.76 -7.58 24.75
CA GLU A 121 2.78 -8.50 25.34
C GLU A 121 3.16 -9.00 26.74
N SER A 122 4.46 -9.07 27.06
CA SER A 122 4.94 -9.66 28.30
C SER A 122 4.82 -8.73 29.52
N ASN A 123 4.95 -7.42 29.29
CA ASN A 123 5.07 -6.42 30.36
C ASN A 123 4.26 -5.14 30.10
N PHE A 124 3.57 -5.05 28.97
CA PHE A 124 2.77 -3.90 28.53
C PHE A 124 3.53 -2.57 28.52
N LYS A 125 4.85 -2.60 28.32
CA LYS A 125 5.68 -1.41 28.16
C LYS A 125 5.87 -1.09 26.67
N PRO A 126 5.98 0.20 26.31
CA PRO A 126 6.32 0.58 24.94
C PRO A 126 7.69 0.05 24.54
N LYS A 127 7.75 -0.68 23.44
CA LYS A 127 8.99 -1.13 22.79
C LYS A 127 9.03 -0.56 21.38
N LYS A 128 10.24 -0.34 20.86
CA LYS A 128 10.46 0.26 19.55
C LYS A 128 11.18 -0.71 18.62
N ILE A 129 10.75 -0.77 17.38
CA ILE A 129 11.38 -1.51 16.29
C ILE A 129 11.96 -0.51 15.32
N PHE A 130 13.18 -0.75 14.88
CA PHE A 130 13.86 0.08 13.91
C PHE A 130 14.15 -0.73 12.64
N VAL A 131 13.53 -0.34 11.53
CA VAL A 131 13.72 -0.99 10.22
C VAL A 131 14.35 0.00 9.26
N ILE A 132 15.52 -0.35 8.74
CA ILE A 132 16.28 0.49 7.80
C ILE A 132 15.94 0.09 6.37
N GLN A 133 15.78 1.08 5.49
CA GLN A 133 15.64 0.83 4.07
C GLN A 133 16.95 0.22 3.51
N PRO A 134 16.91 -0.91 2.78
CA PRO A 134 18.10 -1.52 2.20
C PRO A 134 18.91 -0.56 1.34
N GLY A 135 20.22 -0.57 1.52
CA GLY A 135 21.15 0.32 0.81
C GLY A 135 21.20 1.75 1.36
N THR A 136 20.63 2.01 2.54
CA THR A 136 20.68 3.33 3.20
C THR A 136 21.28 3.24 4.60
N THR A 137 21.61 4.38 5.19
CA THR A 137 22.19 4.49 6.54
C THR A 137 21.14 4.56 7.66
N GLY A 138 19.86 4.72 7.33
CA GLY A 138 18.78 4.80 8.32
C GLY A 138 18.80 6.06 9.21
N ASN A 139 19.53 7.12 8.84
CA ASN A 139 19.69 8.32 9.67
C ASN A 139 18.45 9.24 9.78
N ARG A 140 17.36 8.94 9.07
CA ARG A 140 16.11 9.71 9.02
C ARG A 140 14.90 8.79 9.20
N PRO A 141 14.63 8.33 10.43
CA PRO A 141 13.50 7.46 10.69
C PRO A 141 12.17 8.22 10.65
N LEU A 142 11.17 7.61 10.02
CA LEU A 142 9.77 7.96 10.21
C LEU A 142 9.29 7.31 11.51
N SER A 143 9.03 8.12 12.54
CA SER A 143 8.52 7.63 13.81
C SER A 143 7.01 7.42 13.75
N LEU A 144 6.55 6.22 14.08
CA LEU A 144 5.15 5.84 14.10
C LEU A 144 4.79 5.06 15.36
N LYS A 145 3.66 5.39 15.97
CA LYS A 145 3.05 4.61 17.04
C LYS A 145 1.94 3.70 16.50
N LEU A 146 2.07 2.40 16.71
CA LEU A 146 1.03 1.40 16.41
C LEU A 146 0.21 1.14 17.67
N PHE A 147 -0.93 1.81 17.77
CA PHE A 147 -1.85 1.62 18.87
C PHE A 147 -2.54 0.26 18.82
N GLY A 148 -2.61 -0.44 19.96
CA GLY A 148 -3.26 -1.73 20.11
C GLY A 148 -2.52 -2.93 19.48
N VAL A 149 -1.29 -2.74 19.00
CA VAL A 149 -0.43 -3.86 18.56
C VAL A 149 0.46 -4.30 19.72
N THR A 150 0.33 -5.56 20.11
CA THR A 150 1.07 -6.20 21.21
C THR A 150 2.14 -7.18 20.73
N ASN A 151 1.87 -7.84 19.60
CA ASN A 151 2.74 -8.86 19.03
C ASN A 151 3.92 -8.23 18.26
N PHE A 152 5.14 -8.65 18.62
CA PHE A 152 6.37 -8.24 17.91
C PHE A 152 6.34 -8.57 16.41
N ALA A 153 5.89 -9.76 16.03
CA ALA A 153 5.85 -10.19 14.64
C ALA A 153 4.90 -9.31 13.79
N GLN A 154 3.78 -8.89 14.38
CA GLN A 154 2.87 -7.93 13.75
C GLN A 154 3.55 -6.58 13.59
N ALA A 155 4.14 -6.03 14.66
CA ALA A 155 4.83 -4.75 14.62
C ALA A 155 6.02 -4.73 13.62
N ASP A 156 6.80 -5.80 13.53
CA ASP A 156 7.88 -5.95 12.56
C ASP A 156 7.35 -5.97 11.12
N SER A 157 6.30 -6.76 10.86
CA SER A 157 5.66 -6.80 9.53
C SER A 157 5.14 -5.43 9.09
N GLU A 158 4.55 -4.67 10.01
CA GLU A 158 4.06 -3.33 9.75
C GLU A 158 5.19 -2.32 9.52
N ALA A 159 6.27 -2.39 10.30
CA ALA A 159 7.45 -1.54 10.11
C ALA A 159 8.11 -1.77 8.74
N ARG A 160 8.31 -3.03 8.35
CA ARG A 160 8.83 -3.40 7.02
C ARG A 160 7.94 -2.90 5.90
N TYR A 161 6.63 -3.05 6.05
CA TYR A 161 5.66 -2.57 5.05
C TYR A 161 5.72 -1.04 4.86
N LEU A 162 5.92 -0.27 5.93
CA LEU A 162 6.08 1.19 5.84
C LEU A 162 7.33 1.58 5.05
N VAL A 163 8.46 0.92 5.32
CA VAL A 163 9.71 1.13 4.58
C VAL A 163 9.54 0.76 3.10
N ALA A 164 8.93 -0.38 2.82
CA ALA A 164 8.67 -0.84 1.46
C ALA A 164 7.73 0.11 0.69
N THR A 165 6.68 0.59 1.36
CA THR A 165 5.75 1.58 0.79
C THR A 165 6.48 2.87 0.46
N ASN A 166 7.31 3.39 1.37
CA ASN A 166 8.10 4.59 1.08
C ASN A 166 9.01 4.39 -0.13
N GLN A 167 9.64 3.22 -0.27
CA GLN A 167 10.59 2.93 -1.34
C GLN A 167 9.92 2.74 -2.72
N TYR A 168 8.88 1.91 -2.80
CA TYR A 168 8.34 1.45 -4.08
C TYR A 168 7.11 2.25 -4.54
N ARG A 169 6.28 2.76 -3.62
CA ARG A 169 5.02 3.46 -3.94
C ARG A 169 5.20 4.98 -4.05
N ARG A 170 5.99 5.39 -5.04
CA ARG A 170 6.39 6.81 -5.25
C ARG A 170 5.77 7.49 -6.44
N ARG A 171 4.93 6.80 -7.19
CA ARG A 171 4.25 7.35 -8.37
C ARG A 171 2.76 7.38 -8.08
N GLN A 172 2.20 8.58 -8.06
CA GLN A 172 0.77 8.78 -7.87
C GLN A 172 0.16 9.22 -9.19
N VAL A 173 -0.98 8.63 -9.53
CA VAL A 173 -1.75 8.95 -10.73
C VAL A 173 -3.08 9.54 -10.29
N SER A 174 -3.46 10.65 -10.89
CA SER A 174 -4.75 11.28 -10.66
C SER A 174 -5.41 11.60 -11.99
N PHE A 175 -6.70 11.31 -12.10
CA PHE A 175 -7.50 11.65 -13.28
C PHE A 175 -8.98 11.79 -12.91
N THR A 176 -9.75 12.41 -13.78
CA THR A 176 -11.21 12.44 -13.69
C THR A 176 -11.78 11.49 -14.75
N THR A 177 -12.74 10.68 -14.36
CA THR A 177 -13.50 9.80 -15.25
C THR A 177 -15.00 10.07 -15.08
N GLU A 178 -15.81 9.56 -16.00
CA GLU A 178 -17.25 9.67 -15.94
C GLU A 178 -17.86 8.58 -15.03
N MET A 179 -18.91 7.89 -15.49
CA MET A 179 -19.62 6.89 -14.69
C MET A 179 -18.78 5.63 -14.38
N ASP A 180 -17.76 5.34 -15.18
CA ASP A 180 -16.83 4.23 -14.96
C ASP A 180 -16.12 4.27 -13.59
N GLY A 181 -15.94 5.47 -13.04
CA GLY A 181 -15.33 5.65 -11.72
C GLY A 181 -16.18 5.08 -10.59
N PHE A 182 -17.50 4.95 -10.76
CA PHE A 182 -18.40 4.42 -9.74
C PHE A 182 -18.35 2.89 -9.60
N ILE A 183 -17.79 2.18 -10.58
CA ILE A 183 -17.57 0.73 -10.50
C ILE A 183 -16.47 0.42 -9.46
N CYS A 184 -15.51 1.33 -9.33
CA CYS A 184 -14.35 1.15 -8.46
C CYS A 184 -14.65 1.49 -7.00
N ARG A 185 -13.92 0.84 -6.09
CA ARG A 185 -13.92 1.12 -4.65
C ARG A 185 -12.53 1.49 -4.16
N TYR A 186 -12.46 2.06 -2.96
CA TYR A 186 -11.19 2.30 -2.29
C TYR A 186 -10.41 0.97 -2.15
N GLY A 187 -9.10 0.99 -2.42
CA GLY A 187 -8.24 -0.19 -2.33
C GLY A 187 -8.32 -1.15 -3.53
N ASP A 188 -9.17 -0.87 -4.50
CA ASP A 188 -9.22 -1.66 -5.74
C ASP A 188 -7.97 -1.45 -6.60
N LEU A 189 -7.59 -2.51 -7.31
CA LEU A 189 -6.53 -2.47 -8.30
C LEU A 189 -7.15 -2.11 -9.65
N ILE A 190 -6.58 -1.13 -10.33
CA ILE A 190 -7.00 -0.68 -11.65
C ILE A 190 -5.81 -0.72 -12.61
N LEU A 191 -6.12 -0.82 -13.89
CA LEU A 191 -5.15 -0.62 -14.96
C LEU A 191 -5.25 0.79 -15.49
N VAL A 192 -4.11 1.40 -15.71
CA VAL A 192 -4.02 2.73 -16.32
C VAL A 192 -3.07 2.66 -17.50
N SER A 193 -3.53 3.13 -18.66
CA SER A 193 -2.69 3.37 -19.83
C SER A 193 -3.03 4.72 -20.45
N HIS A 194 -2.00 5.50 -20.76
CA HIS A 194 -2.18 6.84 -21.32
C HIS A 194 -0.98 7.15 -22.22
N GLU A 195 -1.20 7.78 -23.37
CA GLU A 195 -0.12 8.03 -24.34
C GLU A 195 0.89 9.08 -23.84
N MET A 196 0.46 10.03 -23.00
CA MET A 196 1.37 11.02 -22.37
C MET A 196 2.58 10.36 -21.68
N THR A 197 2.40 9.14 -21.16
CA THR A 197 3.45 8.41 -20.45
C THR A 197 4.14 7.37 -21.32
N GLN A 198 3.75 7.25 -22.59
CA GLN A 198 4.27 6.28 -23.56
C GLN A 198 4.29 4.84 -23.01
N TRP A 199 3.29 4.48 -22.20
CA TRP A 199 3.20 3.13 -21.64
C TRP A 199 2.78 2.15 -22.73
N GLY A 200 1.72 2.46 -23.46
CA GLY A 200 1.24 1.71 -24.61
C GLY A 200 0.30 2.54 -25.47
N VAL A 201 -0.32 1.88 -26.46
CA VAL A 201 -1.38 2.42 -27.30
C VAL A 201 -2.71 1.96 -26.72
N SER A 202 -3.71 2.83 -26.67
CA SER A 202 -5.02 2.49 -26.13
C SER A 202 -6.13 3.02 -27.03
N GLY A 203 -7.21 2.26 -27.20
CA GLY A 203 -8.30 2.65 -28.07
C GLY A 203 -9.52 1.74 -27.91
N GLU A 204 -10.33 1.65 -28.97
CA GLU A 204 -11.51 0.79 -29.04
C GLU A 204 -11.37 -0.27 -30.13
N VAL A 205 -12.02 -1.42 -29.92
CA VAL A 205 -12.20 -2.45 -30.95
C VAL A 205 -13.37 -2.02 -31.84
N ILE A 206 -13.09 -1.75 -33.12
CA ILE A 206 -14.06 -1.32 -34.11
C ILE A 206 -14.81 -2.51 -34.70
N ASP A 207 -14.10 -3.59 -34.96
CA ASP A 207 -14.66 -4.80 -35.58
C ASP A 207 -13.93 -6.06 -35.08
N PHE A 208 -14.63 -7.19 -35.11
CA PHE A 208 -14.11 -8.48 -34.68
C PHE A 208 -14.58 -9.60 -35.59
N ASP A 209 -13.63 -10.34 -36.14
CA ASP A 209 -13.88 -11.55 -36.90
C ASP A 209 -13.58 -12.79 -36.04
N LEU A 210 -14.65 -13.48 -35.63
CA LEU A 210 -14.59 -14.68 -34.79
C LEU A 210 -13.82 -15.84 -35.46
N ALA A 211 -13.92 -15.99 -36.79
CA ALA A 211 -13.32 -17.13 -37.49
C ALA A 211 -11.80 -17.03 -37.56
N SER A 212 -11.28 -15.83 -37.80
CA SER A 212 -9.84 -15.55 -37.85
C SER A 212 -9.26 -15.06 -36.52
N LYS A 213 -10.12 -14.83 -35.51
CA LYS A 213 -9.78 -14.17 -34.25
C LYS A 213 -9.04 -12.84 -34.46
N ARG A 214 -9.48 -12.08 -35.46
CA ARG A 214 -8.89 -10.81 -35.86
C ARG A 214 -9.69 -9.66 -35.27
N LEU A 215 -8.99 -8.75 -34.59
CA LEU A 215 -9.52 -7.49 -34.10
C LEU A 215 -9.12 -6.36 -35.05
N THR A 216 -10.06 -5.49 -35.38
CA THR A 216 -9.79 -4.20 -36.01
C THR A 216 -9.83 -3.12 -34.94
N LEU A 217 -8.73 -2.41 -34.77
CA LEU A 217 -8.49 -1.42 -33.73
C LEU A 217 -8.74 -0.01 -34.25
N SER A 218 -9.04 0.92 -33.34
CA SER A 218 -9.20 2.34 -33.68
C SER A 218 -7.87 3.06 -33.92
N GLU A 219 -6.82 2.67 -33.21
CA GLU A 219 -5.49 3.27 -33.28
C GLU A 219 -4.50 2.34 -33.98
N PRO A 220 -3.52 2.89 -34.73
CA PRO A 220 -2.49 2.08 -35.37
C PRO A 220 -1.55 1.48 -34.32
N VAL A 221 -1.20 0.20 -34.49
CA VAL A 221 -0.32 -0.53 -33.58
C VAL A 221 0.85 -1.17 -34.32
N THR A 222 2.03 -1.07 -33.71
CA THR A 222 3.24 -1.73 -34.22
C THR A 222 3.46 -3.03 -33.46
N VAL A 223 3.15 -4.17 -34.08
CA VAL A 223 3.34 -5.48 -33.47
C VAL A 223 4.81 -5.89 -33.56
N VAL A 224 5.47 -5.95 -32.40
CA VAL A 224 6.82 -6.50 -32.22
C VAL A 224 6.77 -7.78 -31.37
N PRO A 225 7.79 -8.65 -31.41
CA PRO A 225 7.85 -9.82 -30.52
C PRO A 225 7.65 -9.42 -29.05
N GLY A 226 6.73 -10.10 -28.35
CA GLY A 226 6.36 -9.79 -26.97
C GLY A 226 5.26 -8.72 -26.83
N SER A 227 4.62 -8.32 -27.93
CA SER A 227 3.43 -7.47 -27.88
C SER A 227 2.22 -8.22 -27.34
N VAL A 228 1.48 -7.57 -26.46
CA VAL A 228 0.28 -8.10 -25.84
C VAL A 228 -0.86 -7.09 -25.88
N ILE A 229 -2.07 -7.60 -25.76
CA ILE A 229 -3.30 -6.80 -25.68
C ILE A 229 -4.12 -7.22 -24.47
N GLU A 230 -4.72 -6.25 -23.80
CA GLU A 230 -5.80 -6.47 -22.84
C GLU A 230 -7.05 -5.77 -23.31
N LEU A 231 -8.20 -6.37 -23.01
CA LEU A 231 -9.50 -5.87 -23.38
C LEU A 231 -10.31 -5.59 -22.11
N ALA A 232 -10.98 -4.44 -22.07
CA ALA A 232 -11.99 -4.15 -21.08
C ALA A 232 -13.37 -4.34 -21.70
N LEU A 233 -14.09 -5.33 -21.17
CA LEU A 233 -15.42 -5.70 -21.60
C LEU A 233 -16.46 -4.68 -21.12
N GLN A 234 -17.69 -4.82 -21.61
CA GLN A 234 -18.79 -3.92 -21.32
C GLN A 234 -19.20 -3.93 -19.83
N ASP A 235 -18.94 -5.03 -19.13
CA ASP A 235 -19.17 -5.15 -17.69
C ASP A 235 -18.07 -4.49 -16.83
N GLY A 236 -17.07 -3.89 -17.48
CA GLY A 236 -15.89 -3.28 -16.86
C GLY A 236 -14.77 -4.28 -16.55
N SER A 237 -15.02 -5.59 -16.69
CA SER A 237 -14.01 -6.61 -16.43
C SER A 237 -12.88 -6.53 -17.46
N VAL A 238 -11.67 -6.81 -16.98
CA VAL A 238 -10.48 -6.83 -17.82
C VAL A 238 -10.07 -8.27 -18.10
N VAL A 239 -9.85 -8.59 -19.38
CA VAL A 239 -9.35 -9.87 -19.84
C VAL A 239 -8.00 -9.74 -20.54
N GLY A 240 -7.16 -10.76 -20.38
CA GLY A 240 -5.80 -10.81 -20.90
C GLY A 240 -4.77 -10.87 -19.76
N PRO A 241 -3.48 -10.59 -20.04
CA PRO A 241 -2.92 -10.22 -21.34
C PRO A 241 -2.97 -11.38 -22.36
N PHE A 242 -3.31 -11.07 -23.60
CA PHE A 242 -3.23 -12.01 -24.71
C PHE A 242 -2.05 -11.68 -25.62
N GLU A 243 -1.36 -12.69 -26.13
CA GLU A 243 -0.34 -12.53 -27.16
C GLU A 243 -0.96 -12.12 -28.49
N VAL A 244 -0.27 -11.22 -29.20
CA VAL A 244 -0.76 -10.62 -30.43
C VAL A 244 0.15 -10.96 -31.61
N ASN A 245 -0.47 -11.42 -32.69
CA ASN A 245 0.18 -11.58 -33.98
C ASN A 245 -0.19 -10.42 -34.92
N PRO A 246 0.71 -10.03 -35.84
CA PRO A 246 0.41 -9.01 -36.83
C PRO A 246 -0.76 -9.44 -37.72
N GLY A 247 -1.66 -8.50 -38.03
CA GLY A 247 -2.74 -8.70 -38.99
C GLY A 247 -2.38 -8.20 -40.39
N VAL A 248 -3.40 -7.75 -41.12
CA VAL A 248 -3.29 -7.32 -42.53
C VAL A 248 -2.59 -5.97 -42.67
N ASP A 249 -2.78 -5.09 -41.70
CA ASP A 249 -2.20 -3.74 -41.62
C ASP A 249 -2.00 -3.33 -40.14
N GLU A 250 -1.62 -2.08 -39.89
CA GLU A 250 -1.38 -1.52 -38.55
C GLU A 250 -2.65 -1.39 -37.68
N PHE A 251 -3.85 -1.51 -38.25
CA PHE A 251 -5.11 -1.48 -37.49
C PHE A 251 -5.65 -2.88 -37.21
N ASN A 252 -4.99 -3.92 -37.72
CA ASN A 252 -5.47 -5.29 -37.64
C ASN A 252 -4.50 -6.15 -36.85
N VAL A 253 -5.04 -6.86 -35.86
CA VAL A 253 -4.27 -7.78 -35.03
C VAL A 253 -4.99 -9.11 -34.88
N VAL A 254 -4.24 -10.20 -34.78
CA VAL A 254 -4.78 -11.55 -34.56
C VAL A 254 -4.46 -11.98 -33.14
N VAL A 255 -5.47 -12.44 -32.41
CA VAL A 255 -5.35 -12.85 -31.00
C VAL A 255 -5.76 -14.33 -30.86
N PRO A 256 -4.82 -15.28 -31.05
CA PRO A 256 -5.15 -16.71 -31.16
C PRO A 256 -5.82 -17.29 -29.91
N SER A 257 -5.44 -16.81 -28.73
CA SER A 257 -5.94 -17.27 -27.43
C SER A 257 -7.17 -16.49 -26.94
N LEU A 258 -7.77 -15.63 -27.77
CA LEU A 258 -8.97 -14.90 -27.38
C LEU A 258 -10.13 -15.88 -27.11
N THR A 259 -10.71 -15.76 -25.91
CA THR A 259 -11.79 -16.60 -25.38
C THR A 259 -13.12 -15.86 -25.24
N VAL A 260 -13.13 -14.55 -25.44
CA VAL A 260 -14.31 -13.69 -25.30
C VAL A 260 -14.59 -12.94 -26.59
N GLU A 261 -15.86 -12.64 -26.85
CA GLU A 261 -16.29 -11.85 -27.99
C GLU A 261 -16.38 -10.36 -27.60
N PRO A 262 -15.54 -9.48 -28.18
CA PRO A 262 -15.61 -8.04 -27.94
C PRO A 262 -16.91 -7.44 -28.49
N TYR A 263 -17.46 -6.47 -27.78
CA TYR A 263 -18.60 -5.70 -28.27
C TYR A 263 -18.12 -4.59 -29.21
N THR A 264 -18.59 -4.63 -30.47
CA THR A 264 -18.22 -3.70 -31.54
C THR A 264 -19.39 -2.85 -32.04
N GLY A 265 -20.58 -3.06 -31.48
CA GLY A 265 -21.81 -2.36 -31.86
C GLY A 265 -21.81 -0.86 -31.52
N GLY A 266 -22.93 -0.20 -31.82
CA GLY A 266 -23.12 1.24 -31.56
C GLY A 266 -24.14 1.58 -30.47
N VAL A 267 -24.69 0.58 -29.77
CA VAL A 267 -25.74 0.76 -28.75
C VAL A 267 -25.14 0.97 -27.36
N ALA A 268 -23.93 0.49 -27.13
CA ALA A 268 -23.17 0.65 -25.90
C ALA A 268 -21.72 1.05 -26.19
N GLU A 269 -20.94 1.34 -25.14
CA GLU A 269 -19.50 1.57 -25.30
C GLU A 269 -18.83 0.32 -25.87
N ARG A 270 -18.01 0.51 -26.90
CA ARG A 270 -17.24 -0.58 -27.53
C ARG A 270 -16.20 -1.10 -26.56
N THR A 271 -15.82 -2.36 -26.74
CA THR A 271 -14.72 -2.95 -25.98
C THR A 271 -13.46 -2.12 -26.16
N ARG A 272 -12.89 -1.66 -25.06
CA ARG A 272 -11.65 -0.89 -25.04
C ARG A 272 -10.47 -1.83 -25.04
N PHE A 273 -9.36 -1.39 -25.59
CA PHE A 273 -8.11 -2.14 -25.55
C PHE A 273 -6.96 -1.29 -25.04
N VAL A 274 -5.96 -1.97 -24.48
CA VAL A 274 -4.61 -1.43 -24.31
C VAL A 274 -3.63 -2.43 -24.90
N PHE A 275 -2.75 -1.93 -25.75
CA PHE A 275 -1.76 -2.67 -26.51
C PHE A 275 -0.35 -2.14 -26.22
N GLY A 276 0.63 -3.04 -26.17
CA GLY A 276 2.04 -2.67 -26.19
C GLY A 276 2.94 -3.81 -25.75
N ASN A 277 4.16 -3.47 -25.33
CA ASN A 277 5.11 -4.45 -24.81
C ASN A 277 4.61 -5.01 -23.47
N SER A 278 4.70 -6.33 -23.28
CA SER A 278 4.22 -7.03 -22.09
C SER A 278 4.70 -6.48 -20.75
N ALA A 279 5.84 -5.79 -20.70
CA ALA A 279 6.37 -5.19 -19.48
C ALA A 279 5.85 -3.76 -19.20
N THR A 280 5.51 -2.97 -20.22
CA THR A 280 5.33 -1.51 -20.06
C THR A 280 3.99 -0.96 -20.52
N PHE A 281 3.19 -1.74 -21.27
CA PHE A 281 1.96 -1.28 -21.92
C PHE A 281 0.88 -0.71 -21.00
N ARG A 282 0.95 -1.02 -19.71
CA ARG A 282 0.02 -0.62 -18.68
C ARG A 282 0.74 -0.42 -17.35
N GLN A 283 0.14 0.36 -16.48
CA GLN A 283 0.52 0.40 -15.07
C GLN A 283 -0.64 -0.10 -14.22
N MET A 284 -0.34 -0.97 -13.28
CA MET A 284 -1.28 -1.33 -12.24
C MET A 284 -1.22 -0.24 -11.16
N ALA A 285 -2.37 0.28 -10.75
CA ALA A 285 -2.46 1.29 -9.72
C ALA A 285 -3.54 0.90 -8.71
N LYS A 286 -3.29 1.16 -7.41
CA LYS A 286 -4.24 0.94 -6.34
C LYS A 286 -4.91 2.25 -5.97
N ILE A 287 -6.24 2.24 -5.91
CA ILE A 287 -7.04 3.41 -5.58
C ILE A 287 -6.85 3.79 -4.12
N THR A 288 -6.46 5.05 -3.90
CA THR A 288 -6.31 5.65 -2.57
C THR A 288 -7.35 6.71 -2.29
N ALA A 289 -8.03 7.25 -3.30
CA ALA A 289 -9.20 8.10 -3.10
C ALA A 289 -10.13 8.07 -4.32
N LEU A 290 -11.43 8.12 -4.05
CA LEU A 290 -12.49 8.36 -5.03
C LEU A 290 -13.31 9.54 -4.54
N GLN A 291 -13.35 10.62 -5.32
CA GLN A 291 -14.07 11.84 -4.98
C GLN A 291 -15.09 12.15 -6.07
N PRO A 292 -16.39 11.96 -5.82
CA PRO A 292 -17.44 12.42 -6.73
C PRO A 292 -17.36 13.94 -6.91
N ARG A 293 -17.29 14.41 -8.16
CA ARG A 293 -17.25 15.85 -8.52
C ARG A 293 -18.57 16.35 -9.12
N GLY A 294 -19.53 15.45 -9.30
CA GLY A 294 -20.85 15.72 -9.82
C GLY A 294 -21.69 14.45 -9.80
N ILE A 295 -22.77 14.44 -10.59
CA ILE A 295 -23.64 13.26 -10.75
C ILE A 295 -22.98 12.20 -11.63
N ASP A 296 -22.16 12.64 -12.58
CA ASP A 296 -21.61 11.84 -13.69
C ASP A 296 -20.08 11.74 -13.68
N SER A 297 -19.40 12.36 -12.72
CA SER A 297 -17.94 12.46 -12.72
C SER A 297 -17.32 12.14 -11.37
N VAL A 298 -16.20 11.41 -11.43
CA VAL A 298 -15.43 10.96 -10.28
C VAL A 298 -13.97 11.28 -10.51
N GLU A 299 -13.35 11.98 -9.55
CA GLU A 299 -11.90 12.13 -9.47
C GLU A 299 -11.32 10.90 -8.78
N VAL A 300 -10.44 10.20 -9.49
CA VAL A 300 -9.73 9.00 -9.02
C VAL A 300 -8.30 9.41 -8.69
N ARG A 301 -7.84 9.03 -7.49
CA ARG A 301 -6.43 9.08 -7.11
C ARG A 301 -5.97 7.67 -6.79
N ALA A 302 -4.86 7.29 -7.41
CA ALA A 302 -4.29 5.98 -7.26
C ALA A 302 -2.76 6.06 -7.13
N VAL A 303 -2.18 5.05 -6.52
CA VAL A 303 -0.73 4.90 -6.39
C VAL A 303 -0.32 3.72 -7.27
N ILE A 304 0.70 3.90 -8.10
CA ILE A 304 1.20 2.79 -8.92
C ILE A 304 1.69 1.69 -8.01
N GLU A 305 1.15 0.50 -8.23
CA GLU A 305 1.37 -0.66 -7.38
C GLU A 305 2.65 -1.38 -7.80
N ASP A 306 3.45 -1.77 -6.81
CA ASP A 306 4.62 -2.60 -7.00
C ASP A 306 4.53 -3.81 -6.05
N ASN A 307 4.56 -5.01 -6.62
CA ASN A 307 4.42 -6.25 -5.84
C ASN A 307 5.54 -6.44 -4.81
N ARG A 308 6.68 -5.77 -4.97
CA ARG A 308 7.80 -5.84 -4.01
C ARG A 308 7.44 -5.30 -2.63
N VAL A 309 6.40 -4.48 -2.52
CA VAL A 309 5.88 -3.99 -1.23
C VAL A 309 5.45 -5.14 -0.32
N TYR A 310 4.91 -6.21 -0.90
CA TYR A 310 4.42 -7.36 -0.14
C TYR A 310 5.49 -8.41 0.13
N SER A 311 6.45 -8.57 -0.78
CA SER A 311 7.57 -9.50 -0.59
C SER A 311 8.62 -8.96 0.38
N PHE A 312 8.80 -7.64 0.46
CA PHE A 312 9.73 -6.99 1.40
C PHE A 312 9.42 -7.31 2.88
N ALA A 313 8.17 -7.64 3.19
CA ALA A 313 7.80 -8.10 4.53
C ALA A 313 8.60 -9.34 4.98
N ASN A 314 9.14 -10.14 4.06
CA ASN A 314 9.88 -11.37 4.38
C ASN A 314 11.41 -11.19 4.45
N ASP A 315 12.01 -10.23 3.72
CA ASP A 315 13.47 -10.22 3.45
C ASP A 315 14.29 -9.09 4.12
N ALA A 316 13.69 -8.23 4.95
CA ALA A 316 14.43 -7.14 5.60
C ALA A 316 15.16 -7.57 6.88
N ALA A 317 16.37 -7.05 7.11
CA ALA A 317 17.10 -7.24 8.37
C ALA A 317 16.41 -6.45 9.51
N VAL A 318 16.08 -7.13 10.59
CA VAL A 318 15.48 -6.52 11.79
C VAL A 318 16.59 -6.19 12.77
N VAL A 319 16.62 -4.94 13.24
CA VAL A 319 17.36 -4.59 14.45
C VAL A 319 16.33 -4.26 15.52
N ALA A 320 16.04 -5.23 16.40
CA ALA A 320 15.24 -4.98 17.57
C ALA A 320 16.05 -4.09 18.53
N ILE A 321 15.57 -2.88 18.81
CA ILE A 321 16.17 -2.04 19.85
C ILE A 321 15.44 -2.38 21.16
N GLU A 322 16.05 -3.23 21.99
CA GLU A 322 15.53 -3.46 23.33
C GLU A 322 15.84 -2.24 24.20
N GLN A 323 14.82 -1.44 24.51
CA GLN A 323 14.88 -0.48 25.61
C GLN A 323 14.82 -1.27 26.93
N GLY A 324 15.95 -1.81 27.37
CA GLY A 324 16.09 -2.29 28.73
C GLY A 324 15.97 -1.10 29.71
N PRO A 325 15.47 -1.29 30.94
CA PRO A 325 15.64 -0.27 31.97
C PRO A 325 17.14 0.01 32.14
N ALA A 326 17.53 1.28 32.21
CA ALA A 326 18.92 1.66 32.52
C ALA A 326 19.35 0.97 33.83
N LYS A 327 20.28 0.01 33.73
CA LYS A 327 20.86 -0.66 34.90
C LYS A 327 22.11 0.11 35.29
N PHE A 328 22.06 0.78 36.43
CA PHE A 328 23.21 1.49 36.99
C PHE A 328 24.25 0.49 37.51
N ALA A 329 25.52 0.68 37.14
CA ALA A 329 26.64 -0.01 37.76
C ALA A 329 26.80 0.42 39.24
N PRO A 330 27.09 -0.51 40.17
CA PRO A 330 27.32 -0.17 41.58
C PRO A 330 28.55 0.74 41.77
N ASP A 331 28.51 1.56 42.82
CA ASP A 331 29.34 2.76 43.04
C ASP A 331 30.86 2.55 43.11
N GLU A 332 31.35 1.32 43.27
CA GLU A 332 32.75 1.04 43.58
C GLU A 332 33.64 0.75 42.34
N ALA A 333 33.07 0.74 41.12
CA ALA A 333 33.79 0.34 39.89
C ALA A 333 33.92 1.43 38.79
N ALA A 334 33.51 2.68 39.04
CA ALA A 334 33.55 3.74 38.03
C ALA A 334 34.96 4.37 37.84
N LEU A 335 35.49 4.36 36.62
CA LEU A 335 36.75 5.01 36.23
C LEU A 335 36.59 6.53 36.09
N THR A 336 37.63 7.31 36.42
CA THR A 336 37.63 8.77 36.26
C THR A 336 37.96 9.19 34.82
N TYR A 337 37.58 10.41 34.42
CA TYR A 337 37.84 10.94 33.07
C TYR A 337 39.32 10.86 32.67
N GLU A 338 40.23 11.14 33.61
CA GLU A 338 41.67 11.15 33.38
C GLU A 338 42.26 9.74 33.17
N SER A 339 41.62 8.68 33.67
CA SER A 339 42.05 7.30 33.45
C SER A 339 41.44 6.63 32.21
N ALA A 340 40.52 7.31 31.50
CA ALA A 340 39.92 6.84 30.26
C ALA A 340 40.78 7.20 29.03
N SER A 341 40.91 6.27 28.07
CA SER A 341 41.70 6.45 26.85
C SER A 341 41.02 7.41 25.86
N ALA A 342 41.79 7.94 24.90
CA ALA A 342 41.29 8.91 23.92
C ALA A 342 40.15 8.36 23.03
N SER A 343 40.14 7.05 22.76
CA SER A 343 39.07 6.39 22.00
C SER A 343 37.78 6.23 22.82
N GLN A 344 37.87 6.05 24.14
CA GLN A 344 36.70 5.95 25.02
C GLN A 344 36.01 7.31 25.20
N ARG A 345 36.75 8.42 25.11
CA ARG A 345 36.21 9.78 25.26
C ARG A 345 35.37 10.26 24.08
N SER A 346 35.59 9.71 22.88
CA SER A 346 34.86 10.11 21.66
C SER A 346 33.65 9.23 21.33
N GLN A 347 33.51 8.07 22.00
CA GLN A 347 32.52 7.05 21.65
C GLN A 347 31.32 6.99 22.62
N TYR A 348 31.40 7.62 23.80
CA TYR A 348 30.37 7.57 24.84
C TYR A 348 30.06 8.95 25.44
N ALA A 349 28.81 9.18 25.86
CA ALA A 349 28.43 10.38 26.62
C ALA A 349 28.74 10.16 28.12
N PHE A 350 29.60 11.00 28.69
CA PHE A 350 29.90 10.99 30.13
C PHE A 350 28.98 12.00 30.83
N TYR A 351 28.38 11.61 31.96
CA TYR A 351 27.68 12.54 32.83
C TYR A 351 28.38 12.65 34.18
N ALA A 352 28.43 13.88 34.71
CA ALA A 352 29.02 14.17 36.01
C ALA A 352 28.00 13.87 37.12
N ARG A 353 28.41 13.08 38.11
CA ARG A 353 27.64 12.89 39.35
C ARG A 353 27.88 14.06 40.31
N THR A 354 26.99 14.24 41.28
CA THR A 354 27.04 15.29 42.31
C THR A 354 28.30 15.29 43.19
N ASN A 355 29.10 14.21 43.14
CA ASN A 355 30.38 14.06 43.83
C ASN A 355 31.61 14.28 42.92
N GLY A 356 31.43 14.76 41.69
CA GLY A 356 32.53 15.07 40.76
C GLY A 356 33.13 13.87 40.02
N ARG A 357 32.56 12.66 40.15
CA ARG A 357 32.98 11.46 39.39
C ARG A 357 32.16 11.29 38.11
N MET A 358 32.78 10.75 37.07
CA MET A 358 32.14 10.43 35.78
C MET A 358 31.97 8.91 35.65
N SER A 359 30.88 8.44 35.04
CA SER A 359 30.63 7.03 34.75
C SER A 359 30.47 6.86 33.24
N ASN A 360 31.02 5.80 32.66
CA ASN A 360 30.60 5.30 31.35
C ASN A 360 29.46 4.28 31.54
N GLU A 361 28.63 4.10 30.52
CA GLU A 361 27.83 2.89 30.41
C GLU A 361 28.72 1.81 29.78
N ASP A 362 29.31 0.94 30.60
CA ASP A 362 29.47 -0.44 30.13
C ASP A 362 29.54 -1.45 31.29
N SER A 363 28.73 -2.49 31.16
CA SER A 363 29.00 -3.79 31.76
C SER A 363 28.66 -4.88 30.74
N GLY A 364 29.50 -5.01 29.71
CA GLY A 364 29.64 -6.24 28.93
C GLY A 364 29.63 -6.04 27.43
N TYR A 365 30.81 -5.80 26.85
CA TYR A 365 31.09 -5.94 25.42
C TYR A 365 30.40 -7.15 24.77
N SER A 366 29.75 -6.93 23.62
CA SER A 366 30.30 -7.45 22.36
C SER A 366 30.09 -6.45 21.22
N TYR A 367 31.20 -5.94 20.68
CA TYR A 367 31.29 -5.41 19.32
C TYR A 367 32.45 -6.17 18.64
N GLY A 368 32.19 -6.72 17.47
CA GLY A 368 33.14 -7.38 16.57
C GLY A 368 32.46 -8.52 15.79
N SER A 369 31.76 -8.27 14.68
CA SER A 369 32.22 -7.98 13.29
C SER A 369 32.38 -9.25 12.43
N PRO A 370 32.15 -9.25 11.10
CA PRO A 370 31.59 -8.23 10.20
C PRO A 370 30.10 -8.43 9.87
#